data_AF-A0A939BER1-F1
#
_entry.id   AF-A0A939BER1-F1
#
_cell.length_a   1.000
_cell.length_b   1.000
_cell.length_c   1.000
_cell.angle_alpha   90.00
_cell.angle_beta   90.00
_cell.angle_gamma   90.00
#
_symmetry.space_group_name_H-M   'P 1'
#
loop_
_entity.id
_entity.type
_entity.pdbx_description
1 polymer ?
#
loop_
_entity_poly.entity_id
_entity_poly.type
_entity_poly.pdbx_seq_one_letter_code
_entity_poly.pdbx_strand_id
1 'polypeptide(L)'
;MRDEHNRVRYITVGFRVSAEQNEKINAAVEISGLSKQEYCYRRCLCQDIVVQGNTKVYKGLRVQLERVFNELQRLSSADEICPETMETIALIGSVLDRLQSE
;
A
#
# COMPACT_ATOMS: atom_id res chain seq x y z
N MET A 1 -24.33 -11.94 -12.62
CA MET A 1 -25.37 -12.89 -13.07
C MET A 1 -25.44 -14.04 -12.08
N ARG A 2 -26.61 -14.28 -11.45
CA ARG A 2 -26.85 -15.39 -10.53
C ARG A 2 -27.17 -16.66 -11.33
N ASP A 3 -26.73 -17.82 -10.87
CA ASP A 3 -27.20 -19.11 -11.42
C ASP A 3 -28.55 -19.50 -10.79
N GLU A 4 -29.26 -20.47 -11.39
CA GLU A 4 -30.58 -20.96 -10.95
C GLU A 4 -30.60 -21.50 -9.50
N HIS A 5 -29.44 -21.63 -8.86
CA HIS A 5 -29.28 -22.15 -7.50
C HIS A 5 -28.87 -21.06 -6.50
N ASN A 6 -29.00 -19.78 -6.88
CA ASN A 6 -28.68 -18.62 -6.05
C ASN A 6 -27.23 -18.63 -5.51
N ARG A 7 -26.30 -19.29 -6.22
CA ARG A 7 -24.87 -19.29 -5.87
C ARG A 7 -24.21 -18.09 -6.52
N VAL A 8 -23.51 -17.30 -5.70
CA VAL A 8 -22.64 -16.23 -6.22
C VAL A 8 -21.41 -16.89 -6.82
N ARG A 9 -21.27 -16.79 -8.15
CA ARG A 9 -20.05 -17.20 -8.84
C ARG A 9 -19.11 -16.00 -8.91
N TYR A 10 -18.03 -16.06 -8.13
CA TYR A 10 -16.95 -15.09 -8.23
C TYR A 10 -16.21 -15.28 -9.56
N ILE A 11 -15.82 -14.17 -10.18
CA ILE A 11 -15.05 -14.17 -11.43
C ILE A 11 -13.60 -13.85 -11.10
N THR A 12 -12.67 -14.66 -11.59
CA THR A 12 -11.24 -14.39 -11.47
C THR A 12 -10.81 -13.40 -12.54
N VAL A 13 -10.24 -12.27 -12.11
CA VAL A 13 -9.61 -11.27 -13.00
C VAL A 13 -8.09 -11.36 -12.79
N GLY A 14 -7.36 -11.69 -13.86
CA GLY A 14 -5.90 -11.83 -13.83
C GLY A 14 -5.20 -10.65 -14.47
N PHE A 15 -4.13 -10.16 -13.83
CA PHE A 15 -3.29 -9.09 -14.35
C PHE A 15 -1.91 -9.63 -14.73
N ARG A 16 -1.34 -9.15 -15.83
CA ARG A 16 0.07 -9.35 -16.17
C ARG A 16 0.84 -8.12 -15.74
N VAL A 17 1.85 -8.31 -14.89
CA VAL A 17 2.67 -7.24 -14.33
C VAL A 17 4.14 -7.61 -14.46
N SER A 18 5.00 -6.62 -14.65
CA SER A 18 6.45 -6.80 -14.56
C SER A 18 6.87 -7.08 -13.11
N ALA A 19 8.11 -7.55 -12.91
CA ALA A 19 8.66 -7.78 -11.58
C ALA A 19 8.63 -6.51 -10.71
N GLU A 20 9.04 -5.37 -11.29
CA GLU A 20 9.03 -4.06 -10.65
C GLU A 20 7.61 -3.62 -10.25
N GLN A 21 6.62 -3.81 -11.15
CA GLN A 21 5.23 -3.51 -10.84
C GLN A 21 4.68 -4.39 -9.72
N ASN A 22 5.07 -5.67 -9.68
CA ASN A 22 4.68 -6.58 -8.62
C ASN A 22 5.26 -6.16 -7.26
N GLU A 23 6.51 -5.67 -7.22
CA GLU A 23 7.11 -5.12 -6.00
C GLU A 23 6.38 -3.88 -5.50
N LYS A 24 6.07 -2.93 -6.40
CA LYS A 24 5.27 -1.74 -6.07
C LYS A 24 3.90 -2.10 -5.49
N ILE A 25 3.23 -3.10 -6.08
CA ILE A 25 1.94 -3.59 -5.57
C ILE A 25 2.12 -4.22 -4.19
N ASN A 26 3.15 -5.04 -3.99
CA ASN A 26 3.39 -5.70 -2.69
C ASN A 26 3.65 -4.67 -1.58
N ALA A 27 4.48 -3.67 -1.84
CA ALA A 27 4.76 -2.60 -0.88
C ALA A 27 3.49 -1.85 -0.49
N ALA A 28 2.66 -1.48 -1.47
CA ALA A 28 1.39 -0.79 -1.21
C ALA A 28 0.39 -1.67 -0.43
N VAL A 29 0.32 -2.96 -0.74
CA VAL A 29 -0.53 -3.93 -0.02
C VAL A 29 -0.09 -4.04 1.43
N GLU A 30 1.21 -4.17 1.70
CA GLU A 30 1.77 -4.26 3.04
C GLU A 30 1.43 -3.04 3.89
N ILE A 31 1.56 -1.84 3.32
CA ILE A 31 1.23 -0.57 3.98
C ILE A 31 -0.28 -0.46 4.24
N SER A 32 -1.12 -0.88 3.29
CA SER A 32 -2.58 -0.79 3.43
C SER A 32 -3.16 -1.75 4.48
N GLY A 33 -2.43 -2.81 4.85
CA GLY A 33 -2.92 -3.87 5.73
C GLY A 33 -4.03 -4.75 5.12
N LEU A 34 -4.39 -4.53 3.86
CA LEU A 34 -5.39 -5.29 3.11
C LEU A 34 -4.79 -6.55 2.48
N SER A 35 -5.62 -7.48 2.03
CA SER A 35 -5.15 -8.57 1.17
C SER A 35 -4.82 -8.04 -0.23
N LYS A 36 -3.95 -8.72 -0.97
CA LYS A 36 -3.59 -8.33 -2.34
C LYS A 36 -4.79 -8.26 -3.27
N GLN A 37 -5.75 -9.17 -3.10
CA GLN A 37 -7.01 -9.17 -3.85
C GLN A 37 -7.86 -7.93 -3.50
N GLU A 38 -8.01 -7.64 -2.21
CA GLU A 38 -8.78 -6.51 -1.68
C GLU A 38 -8.23 -5.17 -2.17
N TYR A 39 -6.91 -5.00 -2.06
CA TYR A 39 -6.23 -3.81 -2.54
C TYR A 39 -6.44 -3.60 -4.05
N CYS A 40 -6.23 -4.65 -4.86
CA CYS A 40 -6.36 -4.56 -6.31
C CYS A 40 -7.79 -4.22 -6.74
N TYR A 41 -8.82 -4.87 -6.20
CA TYR A 41 -10.18 -4.57 -6.65
C TYR A 41 -10.66 -3.19 -6.19
N ARG A 42 -10.32 -2.75 -4.95
CA ARG A 42 -10.68 -1.40 -4.48
C ARG A 42 -10.03 -0.32 -5.35
N ARG A 43 -8.75 -0.51 -5.70
CA ARG A 43 -8.05 0.34 -6.66
C ARG A 43 -8.68 0.32 -8.05
N CYS A 44 -9.04 -0.86 -8.58
CA CYS A 44 -9.66 -0.99 -9.90
C CYS A 44 -11.07 -0.37 -9.97
N LEU A 45 -11.80 -0.34 -8.85
CA LEU A 45 -13.14 0.27 -8.78
C LEU A 45 -13.11 1.75 -8.39
N CYS A 46 -11.93 2.37 -8.29
CA CYS A 46 -11.73 3.73 -7.78
C CYS A 46 -12.44 3.98 -6.42
N GLN A 47 -12.59 2.93 -5.61
CA GLN A 47 -13.11 3.05 -4.26
C GLN A 47 -12.00 3.60 -3.37
N ASP A 48 -12.28 4.68 -2.63
CA ASP A 48 -11.34 5.24 -1.68
C ASP A 48 -10.84 4.15 -0.74
N ILE A 49 -9.52 3.95 -0.72
CA ILE A 49 -8.87 3.08 0.26
C ILE A 49 -8.92 3.83 1.59
N VAL A 50 -9.98 3.57 2.36
CA VAL A 50 -10.08 3.98 3.76
C VAL A 50 -9.13 3.07 4.55
N VAL A 51 -8.03 3.65 5.02
CA VAL A 51 -7.07 2.96 5.88
C VAL A 51 -7.62 3.02 7.31
N GLN A 52 -8.34 1.97 7.73
CA GLN A 52 -8.75 1.86 9.12
C GLN A 52 -7.56 1.41 9.97
N GLY A 53 -7.30 2.15 11.04
CA GLY A 53 -6.21 1.84 11.98
C GLY A 53 -6.31 0.40 12.49
N ASN A 54 -5.35 -0.45 12.12
CA ASN A 54 -5.23 -1.81 12.63
C ASN A 54 -3.77 -2.15 12.93
N THR A 55 -3.53 -3.18 13.74
CA THR A 55 -2.17 -3.58 14.17
C THR A 55 -1.22 -3.84 12.99
N LYS A 56 -1.72 -4.24 11.82
CA LYS A 56 -0.91 -4.44 10.61
C LYS A 56 -0.48 -3.12 9.98
N VAL A 57 -1.38 -2.13 9.88
CA VAL A 57 -1.07 -0.78 9.40
C VAL A 57 0.01 -0.14 10.27
N TYR A 58 -0.14 -0.22 11.60
CA TYR A 58 0.88 0.29 12.53
C TYR A 58 2.22 -0.43 12.39
N LYS A 59 2.23 -1.75 12.23
CA LYS A 59 3.48 -2.51 12.01
C LYS A 59 4.15 -2.14 10.69
N GLY A 60 3.39 -2.06 9.59
CA GLY A 60 3.88 -1.68 8.28
C GLY A 60 4.46 -0.27 8.29
N LEU A 61 3.74 0.69 8.87
CA LEU A 61 4.21 2.07 9.04
C LEU A 61 5.51 2.13 9.85
N ARG A 62 5.60 1.39 10.97
CA ARG A 62 6.84 1.35 11.77
C ARG A 62 8.04 0.82 10.97
N VAL A 63 7.87 -0.27 10.22
CA VAL A 63 8.95 -0.85 9.40
C VAL A 63 9.41 0.14 8.33
N GLN A 64 8.48 0.81 7.64
CA GLN A 64 8.85 1.79 6.61
C GLN A 64 9.51 3.03 7.22
N LEU A 65 9.02 3.51 8.36
CA LEU A 65 9.66 4.62 9.09
C LEU A 65 11.07 4.27 9.55
N GLU A 66 11.30 3.04 10.01
CA GLU A 66 12.62 2.57 10.43
C GLU A 66 13.59 2.48 9.23
N ARG A 67 13.11 2.04 8.05
CA ARG A 67 13.90 2.05 6.81
C ARG A 67 14.30 3.48 6.41
N VAL A 68 13.33 4.40 6.37
CA VAL A 68 13.59 5.82 6.07
C VAL A 68 14.55 6.41 7.10
N PHE A 69 14.36 6.14 8.39
CA PHE A 69 15.25 6.63 9.44
C PHE A 69 16.70 6.17 9.26
N ASN A 70 16.90 4.87 9.00
CA ASN A 70 18.24 4.33 8.76
C ASN A 70 18.90 4.91 7.51
N GLU A 71 18.11 5.14 6.46
CA GLU A 71 18.59 5.75 5.23
C GLU A 71 19.04 7.20 5.47
N LEU A 72 18.18 8.01 6.11
CA LEU A 72 18.50 9.39 6.49
C LEU A 72 19.70 9.49 7.44
N GLN A 73 19.85 8.55 8.39
CA GLN A 73 20.99 8.50 9.31
C GLN A 73 22.32 8.24 8.58
N ARG A 74 22.27 7.61 7.40
CA ARG A 74 23.45 7.29 6.59
C ARG A 74 23.92 8.47 5.73
N LEU A 75 23.07 9.46 5.50
CA LEU A 75 23.38 10.58 4.60
C LEU A 75 24.22 11.64 5.31
N SER A 76 25.15 12.24 4.57
CA SER A 76 25.98 13.34 5.08
C SER A 76 25.47 14.72 4.68
N SER A 77 24.64 14.79 3.63
CA SER A 77 23.93 16.00 3.16
C SER A 77 22.51 15.65 2.72
N ALA A 78 21.62 16.64 2.74
CA ALA A 78 20.26 16.53 2.22
C ALA A 78 20.21 16.31 0.68
N ASP A 79 21.26 16.70 -0.04
CA ASP A 79 21.36 16.50 -1.50
C ASP A 79 21.55 15.02 -1.90
N GLU A 80 21.88 14.15 -0.94
CA GLU A 80 22.09 12.72 -1.16
C GLU A 80 20.80 11.89 -0.99
N ILE A 81 19.66 12.52 -0.67
CA ILE A 81 18.38 11.82 -0.49
C ILE A 81 17.92 11.26 -1.84
N CYS A 82 17.77 9.93 -1.91
CA CYS A 82 17.26 9.26 -3.09
C CYS A 82 15.79 9.67 -3.37
N PRO A 83 15.40 9.92 -4.64
CA PRO A 83 14.01 10.20 -5.01
C PRO A 83 13.02 9.13 -4.50
N GLU A 84 13.43 7.86 -4.44
CA GLU A 84 12.62 6.74 -3.95
C GLU A 84 12.31 6.87 -2.44
N THR A 85 13.27 7.36 -1.65
CA THR A 85 13.07 7.66 -0.22
C THR A 85 12.06 8.80 -0.06
N MET A 86 12.14 9.82 -0.92
CA MET A 86 11.20 10.94 -0.94
C MET A 86 9.78 10.48 -1.29
N GLU A 87 9.62 9.61 -2.29
CA GLU A 87 8.32 9.00 -2.62
C GLU A 87 7.76 8.18 -1.45
N THR A 88 8.62 7.44 -0.76
CA THR A 88 8.22 6.65 0.42
C THR A 88 7.74 7.55 1.56
N ILE A 89 8.44 8.67 1.82
CA ILE A 89 8.03 9.66 2.82
C ILE A 89 6.68 10.29 2.46
N ALA A 90 6.48 10.66 1.18
CA ALA A 90 5.21 11.22 0.71
C ALA A 90 4.05 10.23 0.88
N LEU A 91 4.28 8.94 0.59
CA LEU A 91 3.30 7.88 0.79
C LEU A 91 2.96 7.71 2.27
N ILE A 92 3.95 7.67 3.17
CA ILE A 92 3.75 7.61 4.62
C ILE A 92 2.89 8.79 5.09
N GLY A 93 3.21 10.02 4.66
CA GLY A 93 2.43 11.21 4.98
C GLY A 93 0.96 11.08 4.55
N SER A 94 0.72 10.65 3.32
CA SER A 94 -0.64 10.46 2.81
C SER A 94 -1.46 9.41 3.57
N VAL A 95 -0.80 8.41 4.16
CA VAL A 95 -1.44 7.38 4.99
C VAL A 95 -1.72 7.93 6.40
N LEU A 96 -0.80 8.69 6.98
CA LEU A 96 -0.98 9.32 8.29
C LEU A 96 -2.11 10.36 8.27
N ASP A 97 -2.20 11.20 7.23
CA ASP A 97 -3.29 12.18 7.08
C ASP A 97 -4.67 11.50 7.06
N ARG A 98 -4.75 10.34 6.40
CA ARG A 98 -5.97 9.53 6.34
C ARG A 98 -6.33 8.89 7.68
N LEU A 99 -5.34 8.56 8.50
CA LEU A 99 -5.54 8.03 9.86
C LEU A 99 -5.95 9.12 10.86
N GLN A 100 -5.52 10.37 10.66
CA GLN A 100 -5.88 11.50 11.54
C GLN A 100 -7.26 12.11 11.23
N SER A 101 -7.82 11.80 10.07
CA SER A 101 -9.12 12.33 9.62
C SER A 101 -10.32 11.48 10.10
N GLU A 102 -10.10 10.54 11.03
CA GLU A 102 -11.12 9.79 11.80
C GLU A 102 -11.17 10.28 13.26
#